data_AF-F6DUG7-F1
#
_entry.id   AF-F6DUG7-F1
#
_cell.length_a   1.000
_cell.length_b   1.000
_cell.length_c   1.000
_cell.angle_alpha   90.00
_cell.angle_beta   90.00
_cell.angle_gamma   90.00
#
_symmetry.space_group_name_H-M   'P 1'
#
loop_
_entity.id
_entity.type
_entity.pdbx_description
1 polymer ?
#
loop_
_entity_poly.entity_id
_entity_poly.type
_entity_poly.pdbx_seq_one_letter_code
_entity_poly.pdbx_strand_id
1 'polypeptide(L)' 'MEQTQEKIVEAVKKAAREGKLSCTAARKIAGEFAVAPGVVGKVCDELKIKIKACELGCF' A
#
# COMPACT_ATOMS: atom_id res chain seq x y z
N MET A 1 -5.08 18.48 0.11
CA MET A 1 -5.17 17.23 -0.70
C MET A 1 -4.89 16.03 0.21
N GLU A 2 -5.56 15.96 1.37
CA GLU A 2 -5.15 15.04 2.45
C GLU A 2 -6.07 13.82 2.64
N GLN A 3 -7.35 13.90 2.26
CA GLN A 3 -8.31 12.82 2.53
C GLN A 3 -8.03 11.50 1.81
N THR A 4 -7.35 11.51 0.65
CA THR A 4 -7.08 10.28 -0.09
C THR A 4 -5.95 9.47 0.56
N GLN A 5 -4.96 10.15 1.14
CA GLN A 5 -3.83 9.51 1.84
C GLN A 5 -4.34 8.69 3.02
N GLU A 6 -5.21 9.28 3.85
CA GLU A 6 -5.74 8.62 5.06
C GLU A 6 -6.55 7.36 4.75
N LYS A 7 -7.38 7.37 3.70
CA LYS A 7 -8.14 6.19 3.26
C LYS A 7 -7.22 5.05 2.81
N ILE A 8 -6.15 5.39 2.09
CA ILE A 8 -5.13 4.42 1.69
C ILE A 8 -4.38 3.89 2.92
N VAL A 9 -4.02 4.76 3.87
CA VAL A 9 -3.34 4.38 5.13
C VAL A 9 -4.16 3.36 5.90
N GLU A 10 -5.47 3.57 6.05
CA GLU A 10 -6.37 2.64 6.75
C GLU A 10 -6.50 1.30 6.02
N ALA A 11 -6.70 1.34 4.70
CA ALA A 11 -6.78 0.12 3.88
C ALA A 11 -5.47 -0.66 3.93
N VAL A 12 -4.34 0.05 3.83
CA VAL A 12 -2.99 -0.50 3.95
C VAL A 12 -2.77 -1.06 5.34
N LYS A 13 -3.14 -0.38 6.43
CA LYS A 13 -3.03 -0.91 7.80
C LYS A 13 -3.87 -2.16 8.00
N LYS A 14 -5.09 -2.20 7.45
CA LYS A 14 -5.95 -3.41 7.50
C LYS A 14 -5.33 -4.57 6.73
N ALA A 15 -4.72 -4.30 5.59
CA ALA A 15 -4.07 -5.31 4.78
C ALA A 15 -2.65 -5.67 5.25
N ALA A 16 -1.97 -4.76 5.96
CA ALA A 16 -0.62 -4.93 6.46
C ALA A 16 -0.66 -5.77 7.74
N ARG A 17 -0.17 -7.00 7.64
CA ARG A 17 -0.08 -7.92 8.77
C ARG A 17 1.31 -7.75 9.40
N GLU A 18 1.36 -7.25 10.63
CA GLU A 18 2.60 -6.96 11.38
C GLU A 18 3.55 -5.93 10.71
N GLY A 19 3.00 -4.84 10.16
CA GLY A 19 3.81 -3.78 9.53
C GLY A 19 4.45 -4.21 8.20
N LYS A 20 3.93 -5.28 7.59
CA LYS A 20 4.34 -5.77 6.28
C LYS A 20 3.14 -5.81 5.35
N LEU A 21 3.27 -5.25 4.16
CA LEU A 21 2.21 -5.21 3.15
C LEU A 21 2.65 -6.00 1.91
N SER A 22 1.79 -6.82 1.34
CA SER A 22 2.12 -7.50 0.07
C SER A 22 1.92 -6.57 -1.13
N CYS A 23 2.73 -6.71 -2.18
CA CYS A 23 2.57 -5.91 -3.41
C CYS A 23 1.16 -6.12 -4.01
N THR A 24 0.64 -7.34 -3.90
CA THR A 24 -0.73 -7.70 -4.30
C THR A 24 -1.77 -6.93 -3.51
N ALA A 25 -1.58 -6.76 -2.19
CA ALA A 25 -2.46 -5.94 -1.37
C ALA A 25 -2.35 -4.44 -1.73
N ALA A 26 -1.13 -3.92 -1.89
CA ALA A 26 -0.90 -2.54 -2.32
C ALA A 26 -1.58 -2.24 -3.66
N ARG A 27 -1.47 -3.17 -4.61
CA ARG A 27 -2.03 -3.05 -5.96
C ARG A 27 -3.54 -3.25 -5.97
N LYS A 28 -4.07 -4.11 -5.10
CA LYS A 28 -5.51 -4.28 -4.90
C LYS A 28 -6.13 -3.00 -4.33
N ILE A 29 -5.54 -2.43 -3.29
CA ILE A 29 -5.95 -1.14 -2.72
C ILE A 29 -5.82 -0.03 -3.76
N ALA A 30 -4.71 0.04 -4.50
CA ALA A 30 -4.53 1.01 -5.57
C ALA A 30 -5.67 0.93 -6.62
N GLY A 31 -6.05 -0.28 -7.04
CA GLY A 31 -7.16 -0.48 -7.96
C GLY A 31 -8.53 -0.15 -7.36
N GLU A 32 -8.77 -0.53 -6.10
CA GLU A 32 -10.03 -0.33 -5.38
C GLU A 32 -10.31 1.16 -5.11
N PHE A 33 -9.25 1.94 -4.85
CA PHE A 33 -9.33 3.38 -4.67
C PHE A 33 -9.08 4.17 -5.96
N ALA A 34 -8.87 3.50 -7.10
CA ALA A 34 -8.51 4.09 -8.39
C ALA A 34 -7.33 5.09 -8.30
N VAL A 35 -6.35 4.78 -7.46
CA VAL A 35 -5.13 5.58 -7.26
C VAL A 35 -3.92 4.90 -7.86
N ALA A 36 -2.90 5.68 -8.21
CA ALA A 36 -1.66 5.11 -8.72
C ALA A 36 -0.94 4.30 -7.62
N PRO A 37 -0.35 3.13 -7.94
CA PRO A 37 0.43 2.35 -6.99
C PRO A 37 1.64 3.13 -6.42
N GLY A 38 2.12 4.16 -7.14
CA GLY A 38 3.14 5.09 -6.62
C GLY A 38 2.66 5.94 -5.43
N VAL A 39 1.36 6.28 -5.36
CA VAL A 39 0.77 6.97 -4.21
C VAL A 39 0.73 6.02 -3.01
N VAL A 40 0.28 4.78 -3.24
CA VAL A 40 0.28 3.74 -2.19
C VAL A 40 1.69 3.44 -1.70
N GLY A 41 2.67 3.39 -2.61
CA GLY A 41 4.10 3.24 -2.27
C GLY A 41 4.63 4.38 -1.40
N LYS A 42 4.34 5.64 -1.74
CA LYS A 42 4.69 6.81 -0.91
C LYS A 42 4.06 6.73 0.48
N VAL A 43 2.78 6.40 0.55
CA VAL A 43 2.06 6.21 1.82
C VAL A 43 2.73 5.12 2.67
N CYS A 44 3.07 3.98 2.06
CA CYS A 44 3.73 2.88 2.77
C CYS A 44 5.12 3.27 3.27
N ASP A 45 5.90 4.00 2.46
CA ASP A 45 7.24 4.49 2.81
C ASP A 45 7.18 5.46 4.00
N GLU A 46 6.24 6.41 3.96
CA GLU A 46 6.00 7.38 5.03
C GLU A 46 5.52 6.71 6.33
N LEU A 47 4.74 5.64 6.21
CA LEU A 47 4.29 4.80 7.34
C LEU A 47 5.36 3.80 7.83
N LYS A 48 6.53 3.72 7.20
CA LYS A 48 7.55 2.67 7.43
C LYS A 48 7.01 1.24 7.31
N ILE A 49 5.97 1.02 6.49
CA ILE A 49 5.43 -0.31 6.21
C ILE A 49 6.29 -0.96 5.13
N LYS A 50 6.90 -2.10 5.44
CA LYS A 50 7.72 -2.83 4.48
C LYS A 50 6.83 -3.58 3.49
N ILE A 51 6.94 -3.23 2.21
CA ILE A 51 6.27 -4.02 1.17
C ILE A 51 7.07 -5.32 0.97
N LYS A 52 6.47 -6.47 1.32
CA LYS A 52 7.09 -7.80 1.27
C LYS A 52 6.18 -8.77 0.53
N ALA A 53 6.72 -9.53 -0.43
CA ALA A 53 6.00 -10.26 -1.48
C ALA A 53 5.61 -9.39 -2.69
N CYS A 54 6.62 -9.01 -3.48
CA CYS A 54 6.41 -8.64 -4.87
C CYS A 54 6.24 -9.96 -5.65
N GLU A 55 4.99 -10.43 -5.82
CA GLU A 55 4.68 -11.63 -6.62
C GLU A 55 5.10 -11.49 -8.10
N LEU A 56 5.55 -10.31 -8.51
CA LEU A 56 6.19 -10.05 -9.80
C LEU A 56 7.67 -10.46 -9.86
N GLY A 57 8.28 -10.97 -8.78
CA GLY A 57 9.70 -11.34 -8.79
C GLY A 57 10.65 -10.15 -8.96
N CYS A 58 10.20 -8.92 -8.66
CA CYS A 58 11.09 -7.74 -8.57
C CYS A 58 11.73 -7.62 -7.17
N PHE A 59 12.20 -8.74 -6.63
CA PHE A 59 13.18 -8.85 -5.54
C PHE A 59 14.01 -10.10 -5.78
#